data_AF-A0A846XLJ7-F1
#
_entry.id   AF-A0A846XLJ7-F1
#
_cell.length_a   1.000
_cell.length_b   1.000
_cell.length_c   1.000
_cell.angle_alpha   90.00
_cell.angle_beta   90.00
_cell.angle_gamma   90.00
#
_symmetry.space_group_name_H-M   'P 1'
#
loop_
_entity.id
_entity.type
_entity.pdbx_description
1 polymer ?
#
loop_
_entity_poly.entity_id
_entity_poly.type
_entity_poly.pdbx_seq_one_letter_code
_entity_poly.pdbx_strand_id
1 'polypeptide(L)'
;MTDQVSDTNNIELDSIEEPINDEGTTDNDDSDTFPRAYVEKLRAESAQYRVKSQSADALANRLHVELVKATGRLADPSDLPFNEAHIDDPATLEAAIDELIKNKPHLASRKPRGDIGQGATTKTVSTVDLAALLRSRA
;
A
#
# COMPACT_ATOMS: atom_id res chain seq x y z
N MET A 1 -39.84 -28.05 -21.71
CA MET A 1 -40.36 -27.42 -20.49
C MET A 1 -39.18 -27.06 -19.62
N THR A 2 -39.05 -25.76 -19.39
CA THR A 2 -37.95 -25.05 -18.73
C THR A 2 -38.05 -25.23 -17.21
N ASP A 3 -36.99 -25.70 -16.55
CA ASP A 3 -36.83 -25.54 -15.10
C ASP A 3 -35.78 -24.46 -14.87
N GLN A 4 -36.26 -23.27 -14.53
CA GLN A 4 -35.48 -22.08 -14.20
C GLN A 4 -35.22 -22.11 -12.69
N VAL A 5 -33.97 -22.31 -12.29
CA VAL A 5 -33.52 -22.01 -10.93
C VAL A 5 -33.39 -20.50 -10.83
N SER A 6 -34.36 -19.89 -10.18
CA SER A 6 -34.43 -18.45 -9.91
C SER A 6 -33.49 -18.08 -8.75
N ASP A 7 -32.22 -17.78 -9.06
CA ASP A 7 -31.35 -17.03 -8.15
C ASP A 7 -31.59 -15.53 -8.37
N THR A 8 -32.72 -15.05 -7.85
CA THR A 8 -32.93 -13.62 -7.64
C THR A 8 -32.09 -13.19 -6.45
N ASN A 9 -30.86 -12.75 -6.71
CA ASN A 9 -30.09 -11.88 -5.82
C ASN A 9 -30.82 -10.55 -5.69
N ASN A 10 -31.84 -10.53 -4.83
CA ASN A 10 -32.50 -9.33 -4.37
C ASN A 10 -31.56 -8.66 -3.36
N ILE A 11 -30.62 -7.85 -3.87
CA ILE A 11 -29.87 -6.91 -3.04
C ILE A 11 -30.88 -5.82 -2.68
N GLU A 12 -31.53 -6.04 -1.55
CA GLU A 12 -32.32 -5.05 -0.84
C GLU A 12 -31.34 -3.93 -0.45
N LEU A 13 -31.34 -2.85 -1.25
CA LEU A 13 -30.80 -1.55 -0.85
C LEU A 13 -31.67 -1.07 0.31
N ASP A 14 -31.36 -1.57 1.50
CA ASP A 14 -31.95 -1.07 2.72
C ASP A 14 -31.25 0.24 3.07
N SER A 15 -31.95 1.33 2.75
CA SER A 15 -32.07 2.52 3.57
C SER A 15 -30.75 3.10 4.09
N ILE A 16 -30.19 4.04 3.33
CA ILE A 16 -29.32 5.09 3.88
C ILE A 16 -30.21 5.89 4.84
N GLU A 17 -30.25 5.48 6.11
CA GLU A 17 -30.84 6.30 7.17
C GLU A 17 -30.05 7.61 7.25
N GLU A 18 -30.69 8.70 6.85
CA GLU A 18 -30.27 10.04 7.20
C GLU A 18 -30.05 10.12 8.71
N PRO A 19 -29.04 10.86 9.21
CA PRO A 19 -28.85 11.00 10.64
C PRO A 19 -30.10 11.66 11.22
N ILE A 20 -30.87 10.88 11.97
CA ILE A 20 -31.96 11.38 12.80
C ILE A 20 -31.30 12.30 13.82
N ASN A 21 -31.37 13.60 13.56
CA ASN A 21 -31.00 14.63 14.51
C ASN A 21 -32.06 14.63 15.60
N ASP A 22 -31.90 13.75 16.59
CA ASP A 22 -32.68 13.73 17.81
C ASP A 22 -32.30 14.97 18.64
N GLU A 23 -32.86 16.12 18.26
CA GLU A 23 -32.92 17.32 19.10
C GLU A 23 -33.84 17.03 20.29
N GLY A 24 -33.29 16.32 21.25
CA GLY A 24 -34.01 15.86 22.43
C GLY A 24 -33.05 15.65 23.59
N THR A 25 -32.34 16.70 24.02
CA THR A 25 -31.72 16.68 25.35
C THR A 25 -31.83 18.05 25.98
N THR A 26 -32.78 18.11 26.92
CA THR A 26 -33.09 19.20 27.83
C THR A 26 -31.83 19.77 28.49
N ASP A 27 -31.62 21.07 28.30
CA ASP A 27 -30.76 21.91 29.11
C ASP A 27 -31.19 21.81 30.59
N ASN A 28 -30.42 21.08 31.38
CA ASN A 28 -30.42 21.21 32.85
C ASN A 28 -29.02 21.69 33.24
N ASP A 29 -28.82 23.01 33.21
CA ASP A 29 -27.56 23.71 33.49
C ASP A 29 -27.08 23.60 34.96
N ASP A 30 -27.79 22.85 35.81
CA ASP A 30 -27.49 22.68 37.24
C ASP A 30 -27.12 21.23 37.65
N SER A 31 -26.75 20.36 36.69
CA SER A 31 -26.23 19.03 37.01
C SER A 31 -24.83 18.82 36.46
N ASP A 32 -23.86 18.52 37.33
CA ASP A 32 -22.48 18.12 36.97
C ASP A 32 -22.41 16.79 36.19
N THR A 33 -23.54 16.28 35.67
CA THR A 33 -23.66 14.94 35.07
C THR A 33 -24.34 15.00 33.71
N PHE A 34 -23.63 14.56 32.68
CA PHE A 34 -24.14 14.50 31.32
C PHE A 34 -25.23 13.44 31.12
N PRO A 35 -26.23 13.70 30.26
CA PRO A 35 -27.25 12.73 29.89
C PRO A 35 -26.65 11.45 29.31
N ARG A 36 -27.22 10.30 29.69
CA ARG A 36 -26.69 8.97 29.33
C ARG A 36 -26.56 8.77 27.82
N ALA A 37 -27.58 9.17 27.06
CA ALA A 37 -27.61 9.05 25.60
C ALA A 37 -26.46 9.83 24.94
N TYR A 38 -26.15 11.04 25.44
CA TYR A 38 -25.03 11.84 24.93
C TYR A 38 -23.67 11.16 25.17
N VAL A 39 -23.43 10.62 26.36
CA VAL A 39 -22.16 9.93 26.66
C VAL A 39 -22.04 8.62 25.90
N GLU A 40 -23.13 7.88 25.72
CA GLU A 40 -23.14 6.66 24.88
C GLU A 40 -22.78 6.97 23.43
N LYS A 41 -23.36 8.04 22.85
CA LYS A 41 -22.99 8.55 21.53
C LYS A 41 -21.50 8.89 21.46
N LEU A 42 -20.98 9.66 22.42
CA LEU A 42 -19.57 10.04 22.46
C LEU A 42 -18.63 8.83 22.57
N ARG A 43 -19.02 7.78 23.31
CA ARG A 43 -18.26 6.53 23.40
C ARG A 43 -18.26 5.78 22.07
N ALA A 44 -19.40 5.71 21.38
CA ALA A 44 -19.50 5.09 20.07
C ALA A 44 -18.61 5.81 19.05
N GLU A 45 -18.69 7.14 18.99
CA GLU A 45 -17.85 7.98 18.13
C GLU A 45 -16.36 7.79 18.45
N SER A 46 -15.98 7.88 19.72
CA SER A 46 -14.58 7.68 20.16
C SER A 46 -14.06 6.28 19.82
N ALA A 47 -14.91 5.26 19.92
CA ALA A 47 -14.55 3.89 19.52
C ALA A 47 -14.30 3.79 18.00
N GLN A 48 -15.16 4.43 17.19
CA GLN A 48 -14.99 4.47 15.73
C GLN A 48 -13.70 5.19 15.34
N TYR A 49 -13.39 6.34 15.95
CA TYR A 49 -12.15 7.08 15.67
C TYR A 49 -10.90 6.26 15.99
N ARG A 50 -10.90 5.51 17.10
CA ARG A 50 -9.79 4.61 17.44
C ARG A 50 -9.59 3.53 16.38
N VAL A 51 -10.66 2.87 15.95
CA VAL A 51 -10.59 1.82 14.91
C VAL A 51 -10.10 2.42 13.60
N LYS A 52 -10.64 3.59 13.22
CA LYS A 52 -10.24 4.29 11.99
C LYS A 52 -8.78 4.69 12.01
N SER A 53 -8.28 5.26 13.12
CA SER A 53 -6.87 5.60 13.28
C SER A 53 -5.97 4.38 13.14
N GLN A 54 -6.28 3.28 13.85
CA GLN A 54 -5.50 2.04 13.76
C GLN A 54 -5.47 1.49 12.33
N SER A 55 -6.60 1.56 11.62
CA SER A 55 -6.67 1.13 10.22
C SER A 55 -5.85 2.02 9.28
N ALA A 56 -5.85 3.35 9.51
CA ALA A 56 -5.07 4.31 8.75
C ALA A 56 -3.57 4.09 8.97
N ASP A 57 -3.14 3.91 10.22
CA ASP A 57 -1.75 3.62 10.58
C ASP A 57 -1.28 2.31 9.90
N ALA A 58 -2.11 1.27 9.92
CA ALA A 58 -1.79 0.01 9.26
C ALA A 58 -1.66 0.16 7.73
N LEU A 59 -2.51 0.97 7.10
CA LEU A 59 -2.43 1.24 5.66
C LEU A 59 -1.21 2.10 5.30
N ALA A 60 -0.90 3.11 6.11
CA ALA A 60 0.29 3.96 5.92
C ALA A 60 1.59 3.13 6.01
N ASN A 61 1.68 2.22 7.00
CA ASN A 61 2.81 1.30 7.11
C ASN A 61 2.94 0.40 5.87
N ARG A 62 1.82 -0.17 5.38
CA ARG A 62 1.85 -1.01 4.16
C ARG A 62 2.28 -0.21 2.93
N LEU A 63 1.79 1.01 2.78
CA LEU A 63 2.15 1.89 1.67
C LEU A 63 3.65 2.20 1.71
N HIS A 64 4.19 2.56 2.88
CA HIS A 64 5.61 2.83 3.07
C HIS A 64 6.48 1.64 2.64
N VAL A 65 6.13 0.42 3.09
CA VAL A 65 6.84 -0.81 2.70
C VAL A 65 6.80 -1.04 1.19
N GLU A 66 5.65 -0.82 0.53
CA GLU A 66 5.54 -0.98 -0.92
C GLU A 66 6.31 0.10 -1.69
N LEU A 67 6.35 1.34 -1.21
CA LEU A 67 7.18 2.41 -1.80
C LEU A 67 8.67 2.07 -1.70
N VAL A 68 9.14 1.64 -0.53
CA VAL A 68 10.52 1.18 -0.33
C VAL A 68 10.84 0.01 -1.27
N LYS A 69 9.94 -0.96 -1.38
CA LYS A 69 10.08 -2.12 -2.26
C LYS A 69 10.11 -1.72 -3.74
N ALA A 70 9.32 -0.72 -4.14
CA ALA A 70 9.32 -0.19 -5.51
C ALA A 70 10.68 0.40 -5.90
N THR A 71 11.41 1.03 -4.95
CA THR A 71 12.79 1.48 -5.22
C THR A 71 13.73 0.31 -5.52
N GLY A 72 13.48 -0.85 -4.91
CA GLY A 72 14.27 -2.07 -5.08
C GLY A 72 15.75 -1.93 -4.67
N ARG A 73 16.06 -0.94 -3.83
CA ARG A 73 17.42 -0.65 -3.35
C ARG A 73 17.78 -1.43 -2.09
N LEU A 74 16.79 -1.74 -1.26
CA LEU A 74 16.93 -2.56 -0.04
C LEU A 74 16.67 -4.04 -0.32
N ALA A 75 17.32 -4.92 0.45
CA ALA A 75 17.08 -6.36 0.42
C ALA A 75 15.73 -6.72 1.08
N ASP A 76 15.45 -6.14 2.26
CA ASP A 76 14.17 -6.22 2.96
C ASP A 76 13.58 -4.80 3.10
N PRO A 77 12.37 -4.54 2.57
CA PRO A 77 11.75 -3.22 2.68
C PRO A 77 11.33 -2.85 4.11
N SER A 78 11.26 -3.81 5.04
CA SER A 78 10.91 -3.57 6.45
C SER A 78 12.07 -3.05 7.30
N ASP A 79 13.30 -3.03 6.77
CA ASP A 79 14.49 -2.53 7.48
C ASP A 79 14.50 -1.00 7.64
N LEU A 80 13.74 -0.27 6.82
CA LEU A 80 13.59 1.18 6.93
C LEU A 80 12.41 1.48 7.88
N PRO A 81 12.62 2.17 9.01
CA PRO A 81 11.52 2.52 9.91
C PRO A 81 10.53 3.47 9.21
N PHE A 82 9.26 3.33 9.58
CA PHE A 82 8.20 4.20 9.11
C PHE A 82 8.49 5.66 9.50
N ASN A 83 8.35 6.57 8.54
CA ASN A 83 8.35 8.01 8.74
C ASN A 83 7.33 8.60 7.77
N GLU A 84 6.44 9.44 8.28
CA GLU A 84 5.36 10.06 7.51
C GLU A 84 5.90 10.91 6.35
N ALA A 85 7.04 11.57 6.54
CA ALA A 85 7.70 12.37 5.51
C ALA A 85 8.06 11.55 4.24
N HIS A 86 8.27 10.25 4.38
CA HIS A 86 8.59 9.36 3.25
C HIS A 86 7.40 9.13 2.30
N ILE A 87 6.17 9.34 2.78
CA ILE A 87 4.96 9.20 1.96
C ILE A 87 4.71 10.49 1.17
N ASP A 88 4.93 11.64 1.80
CA ASP A 88 4.66 12.94 1.21
C ASP A 88 5.73 13.38 0.20
N ASP A 89 7.00 13.09 0.48
CA ASP A 89 8.12 13.47 -0.39
C ASP A 89 9.02 12.27 -0.74
N PRO A 90 9.03 11.81 -2.01
CA PRO A 90 9.88 10.72 -2.44
C PRO A 90 11.38 11.03 -2.32
N ALA A 91 11.80 12.30 -2.38
CA ALA A 91 13.20 12.66 -2.24
C ALA A 91 13.72 12.39 -0.81
N THR A 92 12.89 12.61 0.21
CA THR A 92 13.24 12.27 1.60
C THR A 92 13.41 10.77 1.80
N LEU A 93 12.55 9.98 1.16
CA LEU A 93 12.64 8.52 1.18
C LEU A 93 13.95 8.04 0.56
N GLU A 94 14.30 8.54 -0.62
CA GLU A 94 15.55 8.16 -1.29
C GLU A 94 16.78 8.54 -0.46
N ALA A 95 16.80 9.75 0.11
CA ALA A 95 17.89 10.19 0.96
C ALA A 95 18.05 9.32 2.23
N ALA A 96 16.94 8.94 2.87
CA ALA A 96 16.95 8.05 4.03
C ALA A 96 17.47 6.65 3.68
N ILE A 97 17.09 6.12 2.51
CA ILE A 97 17.60 4.85 1.99
C ILE A 97 19.11 4.94 1.73
N ASP A 98 19.58 6.03 1.11
CA ASP A 98 21.00 6.26 0.84
C ASP A 98 21.83 6.33 2.11
N GLU A 99 21.36 7.07 3.11
CA GLU A 99 22.01 7.16 4.41
C GLU A 99 22.06 5.80 5.12
N LEU A 100 20.95 5.05 5.09
CA LEU A 100 20.87 3.73 5.69
C LEU A 100 21.85 2.76 5.04
N ILE A 101 21.92 2.73 3.71
CA ILE A 101 22.85 1.86 2.97
C ILE A 101 24.30 2.27 3.22
N LYS A 102 24.60 3.57 3.28
CA LYS A 102 25.94 4.07 3.59
C LYS A 102 26.42 3.59 4.96
N ASN A 103 25.54 3.60 5.96
CA ASN A 103 25.85 3.15 7.31
C ASN A 103 25.85 1.62 7.44
N LYS A 104 24.96 0.93 6.71
CA LYS A 104 24.74 -0.51 6.76
C LYS A 104 24.74 -1.10 5.34
N PRO A 105 25.92 -1.30 4.73
CA PRO A 105 26.02 -1.73 3.34
C PRO A 105 25.47 -3.15 3.10
N HIS A 106 25.34 -3.97 4.15
CA HIS A 106 24.80 -5.32 4.06
C HIS A 106 23.28 -5.38 3.81
N LEU A 107 22.56 -4.28 4.03
CA LEU A 107 21.12 -4.14 3.77
C LEU A 107 20.80 -3.81 2.30
N ALA A 108 21.82 -3.46 1.50
CA ALA A 108 21.64 -3.20 0.09
C ALA A 108 21.13 -4.45 -0.65
N SER A 109 20.28 -4.22 -1.65
CA SER A 109 19.71 -5.27 -2.50
C SER A 109 20.82 -6.08 -3.17
N ARG A 110 20.74 -7.41 -2.99
CA ARG A 110 21.68 -8.37 -3.57
C ARG A 110 21.16 -9.01 -4.85
N LYS A 111 19.99 -8.58 -5.33
CA LYS A 111 19.39 -9.12 -6.55
C LYS A 111 20.23 -8.67 -7.74
N PRO A 112 20.88 -9.58 -8.47
CA PRO A 112 21.57 -9.21 -9.70
C PRO A 112 20.55 -8.63 -10.68
N ARG A 113 20.90 -7.49 -11.28
CA ARG A 113 20.10 -6.84 -12.32
C ARG A 113 20.86 -6.92 -13.64
N GLY A 114 20.14 -7.24 -14.72
CA GLY A 114 20.72 -7.40 -16.06
C GLY A 114 21.00 -8.86 -16.43
N ASP A 115 21.56 -9.03 -17.63
CA ASP A 115 22.00 -10.34 -18.12
C ASP A 115 23.28 -10.75 -17.38
N ILE A 116 23.16 -11.77 -16.54
CA ILE A 116 24.27 -12.36 -15.77
C ILE A 116 25.15 -13.29 -16.62
N GLY A 117 24.86 -13.42 -17.92
CA GLY A 117 25.64 -14.24 -18.86
C GLY A 117 25.50 -15.75 -18.61
N GLN A 118 24.49 -16.16 -17.85
CA GLN A 118 24.20 -17.55 -17.51
C GLN A 118 22.86 -17.95 -18.14
N GLY A 119 22.90 -18.92 -19.05
CA GLY A 119 21.74 -19.38 -19.82
C GLY A 119 21.89 -19.13 -21.32
N ALA A 120 20.95 -19.66 -22.12
CA ALA A 120 20.89 -19.41 -23.55
C ALA A 120 20.59 -17.93 -23.79
N THR A 121 21.61 -17.13 -24.07
CA THR A 121 21.43 -15.72 -24.41
C THR A 121 20.80 -15.63 -25.81
N THR A 122 19.77 -14.81 -25.96
CA THR A 122 19.16 -14.51 -27.27
C THR A 122 20.03 -13.57 -28.11
N LYS A 123 21.23 -13.24 -27.61
CA LYS A 123 22.26 -12.60 -28.41
C LYS A 123 22.67 -13.61 -29.47
N THR A 124 22.07 -13.49 -30.65
CA THR A 124 22.59 -14.01 -31.91
C THR A 124 24.01 -13.49 -32.00
N VAL A 125 24.96 -14.27 -31.49
CA VAL A 125 26.35 -14.19 -31.91
C VAL A 125 26.23 -14.24 -33.40
N SER A 126 26.60 -13.16 -34.09
CA SER A 126 26.71 -13.15 -35.54
C SER A 126 27.66 -14.28 -35.86
N THR A 127 27.11 -15.46 -36.12
CA THR A 127 27.86 -16.65 -36.50
C THR A 127 28.63 -16.19 -37.71
N VAL A 128 29.96 -16.17 -37.60
CA VAL A 128 30.84 -15.71 -38.66
C VAL A 128 30.50 -16.53 -39.90
N ASP A 129 29.77 -15.93 -40.84
CA ASP A 129 29.37 -16.60 -42.07
C ASP A 129 30.53 -16.52 -43.06
N LEU A 130 31.28 -17.62 -43.15
CA LEU A 130 32.38 -17.73 -44.10
C LEU A 130 31.92 -17.52 -45.55
N ALA A 131 30.69 -17.90 -45.90
CA ALA A 131 30.16 -17.72 -47.25
C ALA A 131 29.89 -16.24 -47.55
N ALA A 132 29.43 -15.45 -46.57
CA ALA A 132 29.31 -14.00 -46.69
C ALA A 132 30.67 -13.32 -46.84
N LEU A 133 31.67 -13.76 -46.07
CA LEU A 133 33.03 -13.19 -46.07
C LEU A 133 33.79 -13.50 -47.37
N LEU A 134 33.49 -14.63 -48.02
CA LEU A 134 34.03 -14.95 -49.35
C LEU A 134 33.35 -14.13 -50.46
N ARG A 135 32.02 -13.96 -50.40
CA ARG A 135 31.27 -13.15 -51.38
C ARG A 135 31.62 -11.67 -51.33
N SER A 136 31.96 -11.13 -50.16
CA SER A 136 32.37 -9.72 -50.04
C SER A 136 33.76 -9.43 -50.62
N ARG A 137 34.53 -10.46 -50.98
CA ARG A 137 35.93 -10.35 -51.41
C ARG A 137 36.15 -10.72 -52.88
N ALA A 138 35.08 -11.09 -53.57
CA ALA A 138 35.05 -11.42 -55.00
C ALA A 138 34.65 -10.21 -55.85
#